data_AF-A0A0A8YBU7-F1
#
_entry.id   AF-A0A0A8YBU7-F1
#
_cell.length_a   1.000
_cell.length_b   1.000
_cell.length_c   1.000
_cell.angle_alpha   90.00
_cell.angle_beta   90.00
_cell.angle_gamma   90.00
#
_symmetry.space_group_name_H-M   'P 1'
#
loop_
_entity.id
_entity.type
_entity.pdbx_description
1 polymer ?
#
loop_
_entity_poly.entity_id
_entity_poly.type
_entity_poly.pdbx_seq_one_letter_code
_entity_poly.pdbx_strand_id
1 'polypeptide(L)' 'MVNADEERLSVALFYNPRSDLPLAPMPELVSPERPPLYKPMTFDEYRLYIRRKGPQGKSQVESLKAAGGGR' A
#
# COMPACT_ATOMS: atom_id res chain seq x y z
N MET A 1 -21.16 4.03 -4.85
CA MET A 1 -22.58 4.27 -4.52
C MET A 1 -22.85 5.73 -4.80
N VAL A 2 -23.83 6.01 -5.65
CA VAL A 2 -24.25 7.35 -6.04
C VAL A 2 -25.74 7.47 -5.80
N ASN A 3 -26.23 8.66 -5.50
CA ASN A 3 -27.65 8.95 -5.34
C ASN A 3 -28.17 9.61 -6.64
N ALA A 4 -29.37 9.24 -7.09
CA ALA A 4 -29.97 9.77 -8.31
C ALA A 4 -30.67 11.12 -8.09
N ASP A 5 -31.10 11.39 -6.86
CA ASP A 5 -31.93 12.53 -6.46
C ASP A 5 -31.14 13.61 -5.72
N GLU A 6 -29.96 13.27 -5.17
CA GLU A 6 -29.15 14.18 -4.34
C GLU A 6 -27.67 14.22 -4.73
N GLU A 7 -27.11 15.43 -4.76
CA GLU A 7 -25.68 15.65 -4.97
C GLU A 7 -24.87 15.27 -3.74
N ARG A 8 -23.74 14.57 -3.95
CA ARG A 8 -22.80 14.23 -2.88
C ARG A 8 -21.49 15.00 -3.06
N LEU A 9 -21.22 15.95 -2.17
CA LEU A 9 -19.92 16.63 -2.08
C LEU A 9 -19.07 15.99 -0.97
N SER A 10 -17.79 15.72 -1.27
CA SER A 10 -16.82 15.32 -0.26
C SER A 10 -15.44 15.86 -0.56
N VAL A 11 -14.75 16.34 0.47
CA VAL A 11 -13.33 16.73 0.41
C VAL A 11 -12.53 15.70 1.18
N ALA A 12 -11.47 15.16 0.56
CA ALA A 12 -10.58 14.20 1.20
C ALA A 12 -9.13 14.67 1.09
N LEU A 13 -8.40 14.55 2.19
CA LEU A 13 -6.96 14.82 2.26
C LEU A 13 -6.23 13.51 2.52
N PHE A 14 -5.19 13.23 1.73
CA PHE A 14 -4.38 12.03 1.84
C PHE A 14 -2.95 12.41 2.21
N TYR A 15 -2.56 12.12 3.46
CA TYR A 15 -1.20 12.31 3.96
C TYR A 15 -0.36 11.09 3.61
N ASN A 16 0.37 11.20 2.51
CA ASN A 16 1.22 10.12 2.00
C ASN A 16 2.69 10.36 2.35
N PRO A 17 3.53 9.31 2.41
CA PRO A 17 4.98 9.47 2.51
C PRO A 17 5.56 10.32 1.38
N ARG A 18 6.71 10.93 1.64
CA ARG A 18 7.53 11.56 0.59
C ARG A 18 8.02 10.49 -0.38
N SER A 19 8.07 10.82 -1.67
CA SER A 19 8.29 9.90 -2.80
C SER A 19 9.49 8.95 -2.66
N ASP A 20 10.62 9.47 -2.21
CA ASP A 20 11.91 8.77 -2.08
C ASP A 20 12.11 8.10 -0.71
N LEU A 21 11.14 8.20 0.20
CA LEU A 21 11.24 7.52 1.49
C LEU A 21 11.05 6.01 1.33
N PRO A 22 11.85 5.20 2.04
CA PRO A 22 11.68 3.76 2.07
C PRO A 22 10.39 3.39 2.82
N LEU A 23 9.53 2.65 2.14
CA LEU A 23 8.39 1.93 2.67
C LEU A 23 8.85 0.49 2.98
N ALA A 24 8.82 0.11 4.25
CA ALA A 24 9.17 -1.23 4.72
C ALA A 24 8.42 -1.55 6.02
N PRO A 25 8.34 -2.83 6.44
CA PRO A 25 7.90 -3.19 7.78
C PRO A 25 8.73 -2.44 8.83
N MET A 26 8.04 -1.89 9.84
CA MET A 26 8.68 -1.14 10.92
C MET A 26 9.64 -2.07 11.70
N PRO A 27 10.95 -1.74 11.81
CA PRO A 27 11.95 -2.64 12.39
C PRO A 27 11.61 -3.14 13.80
N GLU A 28 11.01 -2.27 14.62
CA GLU A 28 10.61 -2.54 16.00
C GLU A 28 9.50 -3.60 16.11
N LEU A 29 8.80 -3.90 15.00
CA LEU A 29 7.75 -4.92 14.94
C LEU A 29 8.23 -6.22 14.28
N VAL A 30 9.47 -6.25 13.78
CA VAL A 30 10.06 -7.43 13.14
C VAL A 30 10.78 -8.28 14.20
N SER A 31 10.45 -9.56 14.26
CA SER A 31 11.09 -10.54 15.15
C SER A 31 11.26 -11.89 14.44
N PRO A 32 11.98 -12.86 15.01
CA PRO A 32 12.04 -14.22 14.48
C PRO A 32 10.65 -14.87 14.32
N GLU A 33 9.73 -14.61 15.25
CA GLU A 33 8.35 -15.10 15.23
C GLU A 33 7.46 -14.29 14.28
N ARG A 34 7.87 -13.06 13.95
CA ARG A 34 7.15 -12.12 13.07
C ARG A 34 8.10 -11.56 12.02
N PRO A 35 8.54 -12.39 11.05
CA PRO A 35 9.49 -11.96 10.04
C PRO A 35 8.87 -10.88 9.11
N PRO A 36 9.70 -10.08 8.42
CA PRO A 36 9.21 -9.06 7.53
C PRO A 36 8.53 -9.69 6.31
N LEU A 37 7.24 -9.40 6.12
CA LEU A 37 6.45 -9.97 5.02
C LEU A 37 6.66 -9.26 3.68
N TYR A 38 7.22 -8.05 3.68
CA TYR A 38 7.37 -7.22 2.48
C TYR A 38 8.81 -6.70 2.40
N LYS A 39 9.34 -6.63 1.17
CA LYS A 39 10.66 -6.04 0.91
C LYS A 39 10.59 -4.51 0.90
N PRO A 40 11.66 -3.81 1.31
CA PRO A 40 11.73 -2.36 1.18
C PRO A 40 11.58 -1.89 -0.27
N MET A 41 10.89 -0.76 -0.47
CA MET A 41 10.82 -0.02 -1.74
C MET A 41 10.55 1.46 -1.45
N THR A 42 10.72 2.33 -2.44
CA THR A 42 10.30 3.73 -2.34
C THR A 42 8.79 3.88 -2.45
N PHE A 43 8.23 4.98 -1.91
CA PHE A 43 6.82 5.28 -2.10
C PHE A 43 6.47 5.55 -3.58
N ASP A 44 7.42 6.03 -4.39
CA ASP A 44 7.25 6.17 -5.84
C ASP A 44 7.05 4.83 -6.55
N GLU A 45 7.87 3.83 -6.24
CA GLU A 45 7.70 2.47 -6.77
C GLU A 45 6.35 1.88 -6.35
N TYR A 46 5.96 2.08 -5.08
CA TYR A 46 4.66 1.64 -4.58
C TYR A 46 3.50 2.31 -5.33
N ARG A 47 3.45 3.65 -5.41
CA ARG A 47 2.30 4.35 -6.02
C ARG A 47 2.25 4.24 -7.54
N LEU A 48 3.31 3.78 -8.20
CA LEU A 48 3.31 3.59 -9.66
C LEU A 48 2.30 2.53 -10.09
N TYR A 49 2.08 1.49 -9.27
CA TYR A 49 1.07 0.46 -9.57
C TYR A 49 -0.32 1.07 -9.71
N ILE A 50 -0.81 1.79 -8.69
CA ILE A 50 -2.17 2.35 -8.72
C ILE A 50 -2.34 3.36 -9.86
N ARG A 51 -1.28 4.10 -10.23
CA ARG A 51 -1.29 5.01 -11.39
C ARG A 51 -1.41 4.28 -12.73
N ARG A 52 -0.89 3.04 -12.84
CA ARG A 52 -0.90 2.26 -14.08
C ARG A 52 -2.06 1.27 -14.17
N LYS A 53 -2.53 0.75 -13.04
CA LYS A 53 -3.50 -0.36 -12.95
C LYS A 53 -4.82 0.03 -12.29
N GLY A 54 -4.90 1.23 -11.73
CA GLY A 54 -6.04 1.68 -10.94
C GLY A 54 -6.11 1.01 -9.56
N PRO A 55 -7.07 1.43 -8.71
CA PRO A 55 -7.33 0.80 -7.42
C PRO A 55 -7.89 -0.61 -7.62
N GLN A 56 -7.15 -1.63 -7.17
CA GLN A 56 -7.56 -3.04 -7.26
C GLN A 56 -7.56 -3.73 -5.88
N GLY A 57 -8.05 -3.02 -4.86
CA GLY A 57 -8.07 -3.53 -3.49
C GLY A 57 -6.66 -3.88 -3.00
N LYS A 58 -6.46 -5.12 -2.53
CA LYS A 58 -5.18 -5.59 -1.97
C LYS A 58 -4.26 -6.27 -2.98
N SER A 59 -4.66 -6.41 -4.25
CA SER A 59 -3.91 -7.21 -5.24
C SER A 59 -2.44 -6.78 -5.35
N GLN A 60 -2.16 -5.47 -5.32
CA GLN A 60 -0.80 -4.95 -5.30
C GLN A 60 -0.03 -5.44 -4.08
N VAL A 61 -0.54 -5.19 -2.88
CA VAL A 61 0.16 -5.51 -1.62
C VAL A 61 0.42 -7.00 -1.55
N GLU A 62 -0.56 -7.84 -1.92
CA GLU A 62 -0.39 -9.29 -1.99
C GLU A 62 0.73 -9.71 -2.96
N SER A 63 0.85 -9.06 -4.11
CA SER A 63 1.95 -9.33 -5.07
C SER A 63 3.34 -8.92 -4.57
N LEU A 64 3.41 -8.06 -3.55
CA LEU A 64 4.66 -7.56 -2.97
C LEU A 64 5.19 -8.42 -1.82
N LYS A 65 4.45 -9.47 -1.41
CA LYS A 65 4.90 -10.38 -0.35
C LYS A 65 6.24 -11.02 -0.71
N ALA A 66 7.15 -11.06 0.26
CA ALA A 66 8.43 -11.73 0.10
C ALA A 66 8.20 -13.24 -0.12
N ALA A 67 9.01 -13.85 -0.98
CA ALA A 67 8.90 -15.27 -1.38
C ALA A 67 9.17 -16.30 -0.25
N GLY A 68 9.20 -15.87 1.02
CA GLY A 68 9.51 -16.71 2.19
C GLY A 68 8.38 -16.89 3.20
N GLY A 69 7.16 -16.37 2.93
CA GLY A 69 6.02 -16.44 3.86
C GLY A 69 5.20 -17.73 3.80
N GLY A 70 5.80 -18.85 3.42
CA GLY A 70 5.12 -20.13 3.27
C GLY A 70 5.96 -21.30 3.77
N ARG A 71 5.74 -21.68 5.04
CA ARG A 71 5.59 -23.08 5.45
C ARG A 71 4.30 -23.17 6.24
#